data_AF-A0AAV5SGC8-F1
#
_entry.id   AF-A0AAV5SGC8-F1
#
_cell.length_a   1.000
_cell.length_b   1.000
_cell.length_c   1.000
_cell.angle_alpha   90.00
_cell.angle_beta   90.00
_cell.angle_gamma   90.00
#
_symmetry.space_group_name_H-M   'P 1'
#
loop_
_entity.id
_entity.type
_entity.pdbx_description
1 polymer ?
#
loop_
_entity_poly.entity_id
_entity_poly.type
_entity_poly.pdbx_seq_one_letter_code
_entity_poly.pdbx_strand_id
1 'polypeptide(L)'
;MLFNWVMAVLSILSNLLLVLLVNKVKVVDLGSYTVLIYVSAVMDVIIAMSKALVVPNIHMGKYSFVVFGVGTWRWPAFPGWSQHFVFDFLFYQTFCILCYHFVYRYMVLQSSRTSSFVAELNIWHWTAMGIIFEIICNVIMTFFISHYEPRTVRKFSDNHQDWRPDAQLVNDMFNYYGINMSRPFGHFHVVYAEVDEEDGSMAWNWPIVIYTLSILGLIYMLGVLMLVCANSVLSMMRSLAADSNIRASTHQQFFRALVI
;
A
#
# COMPACT_ATOMS: atom_id res chain seq x y z
N MET A 1 0.34 20.90 3.21
CA MET A 1 1.18 20.25 4.26
C MET A 1 0.52 20.23 5.63
N LEU A 2 0.02 21.35 6.18
CA LEU A 2 -0.63 21.39 7.51
C LEU A 2 -1.70 20.31 7.70
N PHE A 3 -2.60 20.14 6.71
CA PHE A 3 -3.65 19.11 6.74
C PHE A 3 -3.10 17.69 6.99
N ASN A 4 -2.01 17.30 6.30
CA ASN A 4 -1.46 15.95 6.44
C ASN A 4 -0.84 15.71 7.81
N TRP A 5 -0.23 16.74 8.40
CA TRP A 5 0.27 16.67 9.79
C TRP A 5 -0.86 16.55 10.80
N VAL A 6 -1.96 17.29 10.62
CA VAL A 6 -3.16 17.14 11.45
C VAL A 6 -3.71 15.72 11.35
N MET A 7 -3.81 15.16 10.14
CA MET A 7 -4.24 13.78 9.93
C MET A 7 -3.29 12.76 10.57
N ALA A 8 -1.98 13.00 10.55
CA ALA A 8 -1.02 12.14 11.23
C ALA A 8 -1.18 12.17 12.76
N VAL A 9 -1.37 13.35 13.35
CA VAL A 9 -1.65 13.48 14.79
C VAL A 9 -2.96 12.79 15.16
N LEU A 10 -4.02 12.98 14.36
CA LEU A 10 -5.30 12.29 14.57
C LEU A 10 -5.17 10.77 14.44
N SER A 11 -4.36 10.28 13.51
CA SER A 11 -4.05 8.85 13.37
C SER A 11 -3.34 8.31 14.61
N ILE A 12 -2.33 9.02 15.12
CA ILE A 12 -1.61 8.65 16.35
C ILE A 12 -2.57 8.56 17.54
N LEU A 13 -3.41 9.59 17.73
CA LEU A 13 -4.36 9.64 18.85
C LEU A 13 -5.41 8.53 18.74
N SER A 14 -5.97 8.30 17.55
CA SER A 14 -6.97 7.26 17.30
C SER A 14 -6.40 5.85 17.50
N ASN A 15 -5.20 5.59 16.98
CA ASN A 15 -4.54 4.29 17.14
C ASN A 15 -4.07 4.05 18.58
N LEU A 16 -3.61 5.08 19.28
CA LEU A 16 -3.31 4.98 20.71
C LEU A 16 -4.58 4.66 21.53
N LEU A 17 -5.69 5.34 21.23
CA LEU A 17 -6.97 5.06 21.87
C LEU A 17 -7.42 3.62 21.59
N LEU A 18 -7.29 3.13 20.36
CA LEU A 18 -7.57 1.74 19.98
C LEU A 18 -6.75 0.75 20.82
N VAL A 19 -5.44 0.96 20.93
CA VAL A 19 -4.54 0.14 21.76
C VAL A 19 -4.98 0.15 23.23
N LEU A 20 -5.32 1.31 23.77
CA LEU A 20 -5.80 1.45 25.15
C LEU A 20 -7.13 0.72 25.37
N LEU A 21 -8.06 0.82 24.43
CA LEU A 21 -9.35 0.12 24.49
C LEU A 21 -9.15 -1.40 24.46
N VAL A 22 -8.34 -1.92 23.54
CA VAL A 22 -8.03 -3.36 23.43
C VAL A 22 -7.36 -3.87 24.71
N ASN A 23 -6.46 -3.08 25.31
CA ASN A 23 -5.83 -3.42 26.59
C ASN A 23 -6.81 -3.47 27.76
N LYS A 24 -7.84 -2.61 27.76
CA LYS A 24 -8.84 -2.52 28.83
C LYS A 24 -9.90 -3.59 28.71
N VAL A 25 -10.38 -3.85 27.49
CA VAL A 25 -11.36 -4.90 27.23
C VAL A 25 -10.63 -6.23 27.14
N LYS A 26 -10.31 -6.82 28.29
CA LYS A 26 -9.78 -8.20 28.39
C LYS A 26 -10.86 -9.21 27.97
N VAL A 27 -11.19 -9.27 26.69
CA VAL A 27 -11.99 -10.38 26.15
C VAL A 27 -11.04 -11.56 26.05
N VAL A 28 -11.20 -12.50 26.98
CA VAL A 28 -10.42 -13.76 27.02
C VAL A 28 -10.48 -14.50 25.67
N ASP A 29 -11.55 -14.28 24.89
CA ASP A 29 -11.81 -14.93 23.61
C ASP A 29 -11.20 -14.22 22.38
N LEU A 30 -10.57 -13.04 22.51
CA LEU A 30 -9.92 -12.38 21.35
C LEU A 30 -8.62 -13.07 20.92
N GLY A 31 -7.94 -13.76 21.83
CA GLY A 31 -6.75 -14.56 21.56
C GLY A 31 -5.74 -13.89 20.61
N SER A 32 -5.37 -14.62 19.56
CA SER A 32 -4.45 -14.25 18.49
C SER A 32 -4.83 -12.97 17.71
N TYR A 33 -6.11 -12.58 17.71
CA TYR A 33 -6.58 -11.41 16.96
C TYR A 33 -6.08 -10.08 17.55
N THR A 34 -5.81 -10.04 18.84
CA THR A 34 -5.28 -8.87 19.55
C THR A 34 -3.92 -8.43 18.99
N VAL A 35 -3.05 -9.39 18.67
CA VAL A 35 -1.73 -9.11 18.05
C VAL A 35 -1.91 -8.40 16.71
N LEU A 36 -2.87 -8.87 15.92
CA LEU A 36 -3.14 -8.31 14.61
C LEU A 36 -3.66 -6.86 14.70
N ILE A 37 -4.52 -6.56 15.68
CA ILE A 37 -4.97 -5.18 15.93
C ILE A 37 -3.79 -4.28 16.30
N TYR A 38 -2.87 -4.73 17.16
CA TYR A 38 -1.70 -3.92 17.53
C TYR A 38 -0.79 -3.65 16.34
N VAL A 39 -0.50 -4.67 15.52
CA VAL A 39 0.31 -4.51 14.31
C VAL A 39 -0.35 -3.52 13.37
N SER A 40 -1.65 -3.67 13.13
CA SER A 40 -2.42 -2.73 12.29
C SER A 40 -2.35 -1.29 12.80
N ALA A 41 -2.53 -1.09 14.12
CA ALA A 41 -2.48 0.24 14.73
C ALA A 41 -1.10 0.91 14.61
N VAL A 42 -0.01 0.13 14.79
CA VAL A 42 1.36 0.64 14.61
C VAL A 42 1.62 0.99 13.14
N MET A 43 1.19 0.13 12.22
CA MET A 43 1.38 0.36 10.79
C MET A 43 0.60 1.58 10.30
N ASP A 44 -0.62 1.80 10.76
CA ASP A 44 -1.41 2.99 10.43
C ASP A 44 -0.74 4.29 10.87
N VAL A 45 -0.07 4.29 12.02
CA VAL A 45 0.74 5.44 12.48
C VAL A 45 1.94 5.66 11.55
N ILE A 46 2.67 4.60 11.21
CA ILE A 46 3.83 4.68 10.31
C ILE A 46 3.40 5.20 8.91
N ILE A 47 2.30 4.69 8.38
CA ILE A 47 1.72 5.12 7.10
C ILE A 47 1.32 6.59 7.16
N ALA A 48 0.64 7.02 8.23
CA ALA A 48 0.21 8.41 8.38
C ALA A 48 1.40 9.37 8.48
N MET A 49 2.46 8.99 9.21
CA MET A 49 3.70 9.75 9.27
C MET A 49 4.42 9.83 7.92
N SER A 50 4.50 8.71 7.20
CA SER A 50 5.07 8.68 5.84
C SER A 50 4.28 9.59 4.87
N LYS A 51 2.94 9.54 4.92
CA LYS A 51 2.06 10.43 4.15
C LYS A 51 2.27 11.91 4.48
N ALA A 52 2.48 12.24 5.76
CA ALA A 52 2.75 13.62 6.18
C ALA A 52 4.09 14.15 5.66
N LEU A 53 5.10 13.27 5.53
CA LEU A 53 6.44 13.63 5.06
C LEU A 53 6.53 13.79 3.54
N VAL A 54 6.07 12.79 2.78
CA VAL A 54 6.33 12.73 1.33
C VAL A 54 5.34 13.56 0.56
N VAL A 55 4.04 13.39 0.84
CA VAL A 55 2.93 13.90 0.04
C VAL A 55 3.22 13.73 -1.46
N PRO A 56 3.01 12.52 -2.01
CA PRO A 56 3.31 12.28 -3.42
C PRO A 56 2.47 13.23 -4.28
N ASN A 57 3.12 13.85 -5.24
CA ASN A 57 2.49 14.63 -6.28
C ASN A 57 2.85 14.01 -7.62
N ILE A 58 1.89 14.01 -8.54
CA ILE A 58 2.03 13.41 -9.85
C ILE A 58 1.78 14.52 -10.87
N HIS A 59 2.79 14.78 -11.70
CA HIS A 59 2.63 15.66 -12.85
C HIS A 59 2.64 14.82 -14.12
N MET A 60 1.58 14.93 -14.91
CA MET A 60 1.41 14.19 -16.16
C MET A 60 1.95 15.01 -17.33
N GLY A 61 2.93 14.47 -18.04
CA GLY A 61 3.29 14.91 -19.39
C GLY A 61 2.51 14.15 -20.45
N LYS A 62 2.86 14.36 -21.73
CA LYS A 62 2.12 13.79 -22.87
C LYS A 62 2.17 12.25 -22.93
N TYR A 63 3.33 11.66 -22.66
CA TYR A 63 3.56 10.20 -22.70
C TYR A 63 4.29 9.67 -21.45
N SER A 64 4.40 10.51 -20.44
CA SER A 64 5.13 10.19 -19.21
C SER A 64 4.51 10.90 -18.03
N PHE A 65 4.85 10.49 -16.82
CA PHE A 65 4.53 11.24 -15.62
C PHE A 65 5.69 11.20 -14.64
N VAL A 66 5.79 12.27 -13.85
CA VAL A 66 6.80 12.42 -12.81
C VAL A 66 6.11 12.38 -11.46
N VAL A 67 6.55 11.48 -10.60
CA VAL A 67 6.13 11.39 -9.20
C VAL A 67 7.23 11.97 -8.34
N PHE A 68 6.88 12.94 -7.50
CA PHE A 68 7.81 13.58 -6.58
C PHE A 68 7.10 13.96 -5.28
N GLY A 69 7.84 14.05 -4.18
CA GLY A 69 7.28 14.43 -2.90
C GLY A 69 7.29 15.94 -2.70
N VAL A 70 6.14 16.54 -2.41
CA VAL A 70 6.05 18.00 -2.17
C VAL A 70 6.92 18.43 -0.97
N GLY A 71 7.10 17.55 0.02
CA GLY A 71 7.97 17.80 1.17
C GLY A 71 9.44 17.48 0.93
N THR A 72 9.75 16.69 -0.10
CA THR A 72 11.07 16.05 -0.26
C THR A 72 11.76 16.38 -1.59
N TRP A 73 11.15 17.16 -2.49
CA TRP A 73 11.75 17.47 -3.80
C TRP A 73 13.08 18.23 -3.72
N ARG A 74 13.34 18.95 -2.62
CA ARG A 74 14.62 19.64 -2.38
C ARG A 74 15.70 18.74 -1.79
N TRP A 75 15.36 17.52 -1.40
CA TRP A 75 16.31 16.59 -0.83
C TRP A 75 17.28 16.10 -1.90
N PRO A 76 18.49 15.68 -1.52
CA PRO A 76 19.37 14.98 -2.44
C PRO A 76 18.66 13.77 -3.07
N ALA A 77 19.07 13.38 -4.28
CA ALA A 77 18.39 12.33 -5.05
C ALA A 77 18.21 11.02 -4.27
N PHE A 78 19.28 10.52 -3.63
CA PHE A 78 19.25 9.26 -2.89
C PHE A 78 18.21 9.22 -1.75
N PRO A 79 18.24 10.13 -0.74
CA PRO A 79 17.23 10.11 0.33
C PRO A 79 15.81 10.38 -0.18
N GLY A 80 15.66 11.20 -1.22
CA GLY A 80 14.35 11.42 -1.84
C GLY A 80 13.80 10.15 -2.51
N TRP A 81 14.64 9.39 -3.24
CA TRP A 81 14.26 8.10 -3.80
C TRP A 81 13.92 7.08 -2.73
N SER A 82 14.79 6.88 -1.74
CA SER A 82 14.53 5.95 -0.63
C SER A 82 13.19 6.23 0.04
N GLN A 83 12.87 7.51 0.22
CA GLN A 83 11.62 7.92 0.83
C GLN A 83 10.40 7.60 -0.05
N HIS A 84 10.52 7.71 -1.39
CA HIS A 84 9.47 7.28 -2.30
C HIS A 84 9.25 5.76 -2.26
N PHE A 85 10.32 4.97 -2.25
CA PHE A 85 10.22 3.51 -2.09
C PHE A 85 9.51 3.13 -0.78
N VAL A 86 9.88 3.78 0.33
CA VAL A 86 9.24 3.56 1.63
C VAL A 86 7.76 3.94 1.58
N PHE A 87 7.42 5.06 0.94
CA PHE A 87 6.04 5.48 0.78
C PHE A 87 5.22 4.45 -0.02
N ASP A 88 5.72 4.01 -1.16
CA ASP A 88 5.04 3.03 -2.02
C ASP A 88 4.87 1.70 -1.27
N PHE A 89 5.93 1.21 -0.62
CA PHE A 89 5.88 0.01 0.23
C PHE A 89 4.76 0.10 1.29
N LEU A 90 4.73 1.19 2.05
CA LEU A 90 3.72 1.39 3.10
C LEU A 90 2.30 1.55 2.54
N PHE A 91 2.14 2.09 1.34
CA PHE A 91 0.85 2.19 0.68
C PHE A 91 0.26 0.80 0.38
N TYR A 92 1.04 -0.11 -0.21
CA TYR A 92 0.59 -1.47 -0.50
C TYR A 92 0.38 -2.31 0.76
N GLN A 93 1.18 -2.06 1.79
CA GLN A 93 1.11 -2.75 3.06
C GLN A 93 -0.28 -2.65 3.71
N THR A 94 -0.97 -1.52 3.53
CA THR A 94 -2.34 -1.31 4.06
C THR A 94 -3.31 -2.36 3.49
N PHE A 95 -3.28 -2.59 2.18
CA PHE A 95 -4.15 -3.57 1.52
C PHE A 95 -3.84 -4.99 1.94
N CYS A 96 -2.55 -5.32 2.11
CA CYS A 96 -2.11 -6.63 2.56
C CYS A 96 -2.60 -6.92 3.99
N ILE A 97 -2.43 -5.97 4.91
CA ILE A 97 -2.91 -6.08 6.29
C ILE A 97 -4.44 -6.20 6.33
N LEU A 98 -5.16 -5.37 5.57
CA LEU A 98 -6.63 -5.42 5.53
C LEU A 98 -7.12 -6.77 4.99
N CYS A 99 -6.52 -7.26 3.90
CA CYS A 99 -6.82 -8.55 3.32
C CYS A 99 -6.59 -9.67 4.33
N TYR A 100 -5.44 -9.62 5.02
CA TYR A 100 -5.09 -10.58 6.05
C TYR A 100 -6.09 -10.56 7.22
N HIS A 101 -6.57 -9.39 7.66
CA HIS A 101 -7.64 -9.30 8.67
C HIS A 101 -8.92 -10.03 8.24
N PHE A 102 -9.35 -9.84 6.99
CA PHE A 102 -10.57 -10.49 6.48
C PHE A 102 -10.40 -12.00 6.35
N VAL A 103 -9.28 -12.46 5.81
CA VAL A 103 -8.96 -13.89 5.70
C VAL A 103 -8.89 -14.52 7.09
N TYR A 104 -8.13 -13.94 8.01
CA TYR A 104 -8.01 -14.43 9.38
C TYR A 104 -9.39 -14.57 10.06
N ARG A 105 -10.24 -13.54 9.97
CA ARG A 105 -11.60 -13.59 10.55
C ARG A 105 -12.45 -14.69 9.92
N TYR A 106 -12.44 -14.80 8.59
CA TYR A 106 -13.17 -15.84 7.88
C TYR A 106 -12.74 -17.25 8.34
N MET A 107 -11.44 -17.47 8.43
CA MET A 107 -10.86 -18.76 8.81
C MET A 107 -11.14 -19.12 10.26
N VAL A 108 -11.05 -18.16 11.19
CA VAL A 108 -11.42 -18.38 12.60
C VAL A 108 -12.89 -18.74 12.74
N LEU A 109 -13.79 -18.03 12.05
CA LEU A 109 -15.21 -18.34 12.08
C LEU A 109 -15.49 -19.73 11.48
N GLN A 110 -14.82 -20.10 10.39
CA GLN A 110 -14.97 -21.43 9.78
C GLN A 110 -14.43 -22.55 10.68
N SER A 111 -13.32 -22.32 11.39
CA SER A 111 -12.71 -23.29 12.30
C SER A 111 -13.64 -23.73 13.43
N SER A 112 -14.55 -22.86 13.88
CA SER A 112 -15.55 -23.21 14.89
C SER A 112 -16.60 -24.22 14.41
N ARG A 113 -16.78 -24.37 13.09
CA ARG A 113 -17.80 -25.24 12.49
C ARG A 113 -17.23 -26.55 11.96
N THR A 114 -15.95 -26.60 11.64
CA THR A 114 -15.32 -27.73 10.95
C THR A 114 -13.98 -28.04 11.60
N SER A 115 -13.70 -29.32 11.88
CA SER A 115 -12.40 -29.80 12.38
C SER A 115 -11.32 -29.74 11.30
N SER A 116 -11.17 -28.56 10.68
CA SER A 116 -10.20 -28.35 9.61
C SER A 116 -8.82 -28.15 10.22
N PHE A 117 -7.78 -28.52 9.45
CA PHE A 117 -6.37 -28.26 9.75
C PHE A 117 -6.08 -26.82 10.20
N VAL A 118 -6.90 -25.88 9.73
CA VAL A 118 -6.82 -24.45 10.03
C VAL A 118 -7.11 -24.14 11.50
N ALA A 119 -7.98 -24.93 12.14
CA ALA A 119 -8.32 -24.79 13.55
C ALA A 119 -7.12 -25.07 14.47
N GLU A 120 -6.15 -25.85 14.01
CA GLU A 120 -4.94 -26.21 14.76
C GLU A 120 -3.80 -25.19 14.59
N LEU A 121 -3.97 -24.18 13.72
CA LEU A 121 -2.94 -23.19 13.45
C LEU A 121 -2.80 -22.20 14.62
N ASN A 122 -1.69 -22.30 15.33
CA ASN A 122 -1.27 -21.32 16.34
C ASN A 122 -0.98 -19.92 15.72
N ILE A 123 -0.97 -18.87 16.55
CA ILE A 123 -0.66 -17.47 16.16
C ILE A 123 0.61 -17.36 15.34
N TRP A 124 1.66 -18.12 15.69
CA TRP A 124 2.94 -18.06 15.00
C TRP A 124 2.86 -18.49 13.54
N HIS A 125 2.01 -19.47 13.22
CA HIS A 125 1.78 -19.89 11.83
C HIS A 125 1.07 -18.78 11.05
N TRP A 126 0.06 -18.17 11.66
CA TRP A 126 -0.64 -17.02 11.11
C TRP A 126 0.34 -15.87 10.83
N THR A 127 1.14 -15.47 11.81
CA THR A 127 2.15 -14.41 11.65
C THR A 127 3.16 -14.76 10.57
N ALA A 128 3.66 -16.00 10.53
CA ALA A 128 4.59 -16.44 9.50
C ALA A 128 3.97 -16.38 8.09
N MET A 129 2.72 -16.83 7.92
CA MET A 129 2.00 -16.72 6.64
C MET A 129 1.83 -15.26 6.22
N GLY A 130 1.51 -14.37 7.17
CA GLY A 130 1.40 -12.93 6.90
C GLY A 130 2.72 -12.32 6.44
N ILE A 131 3.83 -12.66 7.12
CA ILE A 131 5.18 -12.19 6.74
C ILE A 131 5.58 -12.74 5.36
N ILE A 132 5.36 -14.02 5.10
CA ILE A 132 5.69 -14.62 3.80
C ILE A 132 4.90 -13.96 2.67
N PHE A 133 3.59 -13.78 2.87
CA PHE A 133 2.72 -13.11 1.92
C PHE A 133 3.21 -11.68 1.63
N GLU A 134 3.57 -10.95 2.68
CA GLU A 134 4.11 -9.59 2.58
C GLU A 134 5.42 -9.55 1.80
N ILE A 135 6.36 -10.44 2.11
CA ILE A 135 7.65 -10.53 1.39
C ILE A 135 7.41 -10.82 -0.09
N ILE A 136 6.51 -11.76 -0.42
CA ILE A 136 6.19 -12.09 -1.82
C ILE A 136 5.63 -10.87 -2.54
N CYS A 137 4.63 -10.20 -1.96
CA CYS A 137 4.06 -8.99 -2.53
C CYS A 137 5.12 -7.90 -2.74
N ASN A 138 5.98 -7.66 -1.75
CA ASN A 138 7.02 -6.64 -1.84
C ASN A 138 8.15 -6.99 -2.81
N VAL A 139 8.53 -8.27 -2.94
CA VAL A 139 9.51 -8.71 -3.94
C VAL A 139 8.97 -8.49 -5.35
N ILE A 140 7.71 -8.87 -5.58
CA ILE A 140 7.03 -8.63 -6.87
C ILE A 140 7.04 -7.14 -7.18
N MET A 141 6.60 -6.30 -6.23
CA MET A 141 6.57 -4.84 -6.40
C MET A 141 7.97 -4.25 -6.64
N THR A 142 8.97 -4.62 -5.84
CA THR A 142 10.35 -4.11 -5.95
C THR A 142 11.01 -4.53 -7.26
N PHE A 143 10.81 -5.79 -7.68
CA PHE A 143 11.30 -6.29 -8.95
C PHE A 143 10.83 -5.39 -10.10
N PHE A 144 9.57 -4.99 -10.09
CA PHE A 144 9.05 -4.11 -11.11
C PHE A 144 9.49 -2.64 -10.95
N ILE A 145 9.58 -2.11 -9.73
CA ILE A 145 10.07 -0.73 -9.54
C ILE A 145 11.52 -0.59 -10.02
N SER A 146 12.35 -1.62 -9.89
CA SER A 146 13.72 -1.63 -10.42
C SER A 146 13.81 -1.50 -11.95
N HIS A 147 12.69 -1.66 -12.68
CA HIS A 147 12.57 -1.45 -14.12
C HIS A 147 12.06 -0.06 -14.51
N TYR A 148 11.71 0.80 -13.54
CA TYR A 148 11.27 2.18 -13.81
C TYR A 148 12.41 3.13 -14.17
N GLU A 149 13.64 2.83 -13.77
CA GLU A 149 14.76 3.59 -14.29
C GLU A 149 14.91 3.25 -15.78
N PRO A 150 14.83 4.24 -16.69
CA PRO A 150 15.15 3.97 -18.07
C PRO A 150 16.55 3.33 -18.10
N ARG A 151 16.68 2.21 -18.82
CA ARG A 151 17.91 1.40 -18.91
C ARG A 151 19.16 2.23 -19.29
N THR A 152 18.97 3.46 -19.73
CA THR A 152 19.97 4.46 -20.10
C THR A 152 20.69 5.11 -18.91
N VAL A 153 20.14 5.12 -17.68
CA VAL A 153 20.89 5.58 -16.49
C VAL A 153 21.98 4.57 -16.07
N ARG A 154 21.85 3.31 -16.50
CA ARG A 154 22.86 2.26 -16.23
C ARG A 154 24.13 2.40 -17.08
N LYS A 155 24.22 3.43 -17.93
CA LYS A 155 25.48 3.92 -18.51
C LYS A 155 25.69 5.39 -18.14
N PHE A 156 25.98 5.64 -16.87
CA PHE A 156 26.84 6.77 -16.47
C PHE A 156 28.29 6.48 -16.93
N SER A 157 28.44 6.22 -18.22
CA SER A 157 29.70 6.01 -18.93
C SER A 157 29.67 7.03 -20.05
N ASP A 158 30.43 8.10 -19.85
CA ASP A 158 30.75 9.20 -20.74
C ASP A 158 30.30 9.01 -22.21
N ASN A 159 29.35 9.82 -22.65
CA ASN A 159 28.86 10.04 -24.04
C ASN A 159 27.53 9.44 -24.51
N HIS A 160 26.71 8.78 -23.67
CA HIS A 160 25.35 8.42 -24.10
C HIS A 160 24.29 9.47 -23.73
N GLN A 161 23.74 10.09 -24.76
CA GLN A 161 22.73 11.15 -24.78
C GLN A 161 21.30 10.59 -24.64
N ASP A 162 21.14 9.42 -24.03
CA ASP A 162 20.06 8.52 -24.46
C ASP A 162 18.71 8.77 -23.78
N TRP A 163 18.58 9.80 -22.94
CA TRP A 163 17.26 10.22 -22.47
C TRP A 163 17.26 11.68 -21.98
N ARG A 164 16.47 12.53 -22.65
CA ARG A 164 16.14 13.89 -22.20
C ARG A 164 14.64 13.92 -21.88
N PRO A 165 14.23 14.38 -20.69
CA PRO A 165 12.81 14.61 -20.43
C PRO A 165 12.25 15.58 -21.48
N ASP A 166 11.01 15.33 -21.90
CA ASP A 166 10.27 16.20 -22.83
C ASP A 166 10.45 17.67 -22.42
N ALA A 167 10.84 18.52 -23.37
CA ALA A 167 11.08 19.93 -23.12
C ALA A 167 9.84 20.61 -22.51
N GLN A 168 8.64 20.18 -22.89
CA GLN A 168 7.40 20.67 -22.30
C GLN A 168 7.32 20.30 -20.81
N LEU A 169 7.57 19.03 -20.48
CA LEU A 169 7.55 18.55 -19.10
C LEU A 169 8.55 19.28 -18.21
N VAL A 170 9.77 19.52 -18.70
CA VAL A 170 10.80 20.29 -17.94
C VAL A 170 10.32 21.70 -17.67
N ASN A 171 9.73 22.34 -18.68
CA ASN A 171 9.23 23.71 -18.57
C ASN A 171 8.04 23.77 -17.61
N ASP A 172 7.09 22.84 -17.71
CA ASP A 172 5.94 22.74 -16.82
C ASP A 172 6.37 22.49 -15.36
N MET A 173 7.33 21.59 -15.15
CA MET A 173 7.87 21.32 -13.81
C MET A 173 8.54 22.54 -13.19
N PHE A 174 9.24 23.33 -13.99
CA PHE A 174 9.84 24.58 -13.53
C PHE A 174 8.79 25.67 -13.27
N ASN A 175 7.85 25.86 -14.20
CA ASN A 175 6.85 26.93 -14.13
C ASN A 175 5.82 26.71 -13.01
N TYR A 176 5.34 25.47 -12.82
CA TYR A 176 4.32 25.17 -11.82
C TYR A 176 4.90 24.88 -10.44
N TYR A 177 6.08 24.26 -10.35
CA TYR A 177 6.62 23.80 -9.06
C TYR A 177 7.98 24.43 -8.69
N GLY A 178 8.61 25.18 -9.60
CA GLY A 178 9.96 25.70 -9.39
C GLY A 178 11.03 24.61 -9.36
N ILE A 179 10.74 23.43 -9.91
CA ILE A 179 11.65 22.27 -9.89
C ILE A 179 12.47 22.27 -11.17
N ASN A 180 13.79 22.45 -11.03
CA ASN A 180 14.71 22.31 -12.15
C ASN A 180 15.09 20.84 -12.36
N MET A 181 14.48 20.20 -13.36
CA MET A 181 14.76 18.79 -13.71
C MET A 181 16.17 18.55 -14.25
N SER A 182 16.95 19.60 -14.56
CA SER A 182 18.35 19.47 -14.95
C SER A 182 19.25 19.07 -13.76
N ARG A 183 18.75 19.20 -12.53
CA ARG A 183 19.46 18.76 -11.32
C ARG A 183 18.85 17.45 -10.82
N PRO A 184 19.66 16.48 -10.39
CA PRO A 184 19.14 15.24 -9.83
C PRO A 184 18.40 15.54 -8.52
N PHE A 185 17.15 15.09 -8.43
CA PHE A 185 16.33 15.16 -7.23
C PHE A 185 15.55 13.85 -7.05
N GLY A 186 15.02 13.62 -5.85
CA GLY A 186 14.28 12.39 -5.58
C GLY A 186 12.93 12.38 -6.29
N HIS A 187 12.86 11.74 -7.44
CA HIS A 187 11.64 11.53 -8.22
C HIS A 187 11.64 10.16 -8.89
N PHE A 188 10.44 9.67 -9.20
CA PHE A 188 10.25 8.60 -10.16
C PHE A 188 9.71 9.19 -11.45
N HIS A 189 10.35 8.85 -12.56
CA HIS A 189 9.84 9.18 -13.89
C HIS A 189 9.41 7.90 -14.58
N VAL A 190 8.14 7.85 -14.96
CA VAL A 190 7.57 6.75 -15.70
C VAL A 190 7.25 7.20 -17.12
N VAL A 191 7.85 6.54 -18.12
CA VAL A 191 7.67 6.85 -19.54
C VAL A 191 6.92 5.70 -20.21
N TYR A 192 5.68 5.92 -20.63
CA TYR A 192 4.85 4.87 -21.24
C TYR A 192 5.17 4.65 -22.71
N ALA A 193 5.57 5.70 -23.41
CA ALA A 193 5.92 5.64 -24.81
C ALA A 193 6.93 6.72 -25.16
N GLU A 194 7.77 6.39 -26.13
CA GLU A 194 8.73 7.29 -26.75
C GLU A 194 8.24 7.59 -28.16
N VAL A 195 8.31 8.85 -28.56
CA VAL A 195 7.98 9.28 -29.91
C VAL A 195 9.27 9.71 -30.58
N ASP A 196 9.57 9.09 -31.71
CA ASP A 196 10.69 9.51 -32.55
C ASP A 196 10.38 10.88 -33.16
N GLU A 197 11.28 11.85 -32.96
CA GLU A 197 11.09 13.21 -33.46
C GLU A 197 11.20 13.29 -34.99
N GLU A 198 11.94 12.38 -35.64
CA GLU A 198 12.17 12.40 -37.09
C GLU A 198 10.96 11.84 -37.85
N ASP A 199 10.49 10.65 -37.43
CA ASP A 199 9.43 9.91 -38.13
C ASP A 199 8.04 10.05 -37.49
N GLY A 200 7.96 10.61 -36.28
CA GLY A 200 6.72 10.64 -35.49
C GLY A 200 6.23 9.25 -35.05
N SER A 201 7.08 8.22 -35.21
CA SER A 201 6.74 6.85 -34.84
C SER A 201 6.72 6.71 -33.31
N MET A 202 5.77 5.93 -32.79
CA MET A 202 5.55 5.77 -31.35
C MET A 202 5.95 4.36 -30.91
N ALA A 203 6.95 4.27 -30.04
CA ALA A 203 7.40 3.03 -29.43
C ALA A 203 6.89 2.94 -27.99
N TRP A 204 6.08 1.92 -27.70
CA TRP A 204 5.55 1.69 -26.35
C TRP A 204 6.57 1.00 -25.46
N ASN A 205 6.70 1.49 -24.22
CA ASN A 205 7.43 0.81 -23.16
C ASN A 205 6.56 -0.30 -22.54
N TRP A 206 6.41 -1.40 -23.28
CA TRP A 206 5.61 -2.55 -22.87
C TRP A 206 5.90 -3.08 -21.46
N PRO A 207 7.16 -3.14 -20.97
CA PRO A 207 7.44 -3.49 -19.58
C PRO A 207 6.70 -2.64 -18.56
N ILE A 208 6.68 -1.32 -18.73
CA ILE A 208 5.98 -0.40 -17.84
C ILE A 208 4.46 -0.59 -17.94
N VAL A 209 3.93 -0.76 -19.16
CA VAL A 209 2.49 -1.00 -19.36
C VAL A 209 2.04 -2.30 -18.68
N ILE A 210 2.77 -3.40 -18.90
CA ILE A 210 2.50 -4.70 -18.27
C ILE A 210 2.58 -4.57 -16.75
N TYR A 211 3.54 -3.81 -16.24
CA TYR A 211 3.65 -3.56 -14.81
C TYR A 211 2.44 -2.81 -14.24
N THR A 212 2.06 -1.67 -14.82
CA THR A 212 0.91 -0.89 -14.37
C THR A 212 -0.36 -1.76 -14.36
N LEU A 213 -0.57 -2.56 -15.41
CA LEU A 213 -1.68 -3.51 -15.47
C LEU A 213 -1.58 -4.62 -14.40
N SER A 214 -0.37 -5.10 -14.09
CA SER A 214 -0.12 -6.12 -13.07
C SER A 214 -0.42 -5.59 -11.66
N ILE A 215 -0.01 -4.35 -11.33
CA ILE A 215 -0.38 -3.71 -10.06
C ILE A 215 -1.90 -3.56 -9.96
N LEU A 216 -2.54 -3.02 -11.00
CA LEU A 216 -3.99 -2.81 -11.00
C LEU A 216 -4.71 -4.15 -10.84
N GLY A 217 -4.23 -5.20 -11.51
CA GLY A 217 -4.70 -6.56 -11.35
C GLY A 217 -4.53 -7.09 -9.92
N LEU A 218 -3.37 -6.88 -9.30
CA LEU A 218 -3.11 -7.29 -7.92
C LEU A 218 -4.03 -6.58 -6.93
N ILE A 219 -4.15 -5.25 -7.02
CA ILE A 219 -5.06 -4.46 -6.18
C ILE A 219 -6.50 -4.92 -6.38
N TYR A 220 -6.92 -5.14 -7.63
CA TYR A 220 -8.26 -5.64 -7.95
C TYR A 220 -8.52 -7.02 -7.32
N MET A 221 -7.59 -7.96 -7.45
CA MET A 221 -7.70 -9.29 -6.87
C MET A 221 -7.77 -9.26 -5.34
N LEU A 222 -6.94 -8.42 -4.69
CA LEU A 222 -7.03 -8.20 -3.24
C LEU A 222 -8.39 -7.61 -2.85
N GLY A 223 -8.89 -6.64 -3.61
CA GLY A 223 -10.22 -6.05 -3.44
C GLY A 223 -11.33 -7.09 -3.50
N VAL A 224 -11.34 -7.93 -4.54
CA VAL A 224 -12.31 -9.02 -4.71
C VAL A 224 -12.22 -10.01 -3.55
N LEU A 225 -11.01 -10.42 -3.15
CA LEU A 225 -10.80 -11.34 -2.03
C LEU A 225 -11.35 -10.75 -0.72
N MET A 226 -11.09 -9.48 -0.44
CA MET A 226 -11.62 -8.78 0.74
C MET A 226 -13.15 -8.74 0.72
N LEU A 227 -13.77 -8.45 -0.42
CA LEU A 227 -15.23 -8.44 -0.56
C LEU A 227 -15.85 -9.83 -0.35
N VAL A 228 -15.24 -10.88 -0.90
CA VAL A 228 -15.69 -12.26 -0.72
C VAL A 228 -15.59 -12.69 0.75
N CYS A 229 -14.47 -12.43 1.40
CA CYS A 229 -14.29 -12.72 2.82
C CYS A 229 -15.26 -11.90 3.69
N ALA A 230 -15.44 -10.60 3.42
CA ALA A 230 -16.38 -9.75 4.13
C ALA A 230 -17.82 -10.26 4.01
N ASN A 231 -18.27 -10.59 2.80
CA ASN A 231 -19.60 -11.14 2.56
C ASN A 231 -19.81 -12.48 3.27
N SER A 232 -18.78 -13.33 3.29
CA SER A 232 -18.83 -14.62 3.97
C SER A 232 -18.93 -14.46 5.49
N VAL A 233 -18.15 -13.55 6.07
CA VAL A 233 -18.21 -13.19 7.50
C VAL A 233 -19.59 -12.64 7.84
N LEU A 234 -20.13 -11.71 7.04
CA LEU A 234 -21.45 -11.13 7.25
C LEU A 234 -22.57 -12.17 7.18
N SER A 235 -22.49 -13.09 6.21
CA SER A 235 -23.46 -14.18 6.06
C SER A 235 -23.45 -15.09 7.28
N MET A 236 -22.26 -15.45 7.77
CA MET A 236 -22.12 -16.29 8.96
C MET A 236 -22.58 -15.58 10.24
N MET A 237 -22.32 -14.28 10.36
CA MET A 237 -22.86 -13.48 11.46
C MET A 237 -24.39 -13.42 11.44
N ARG A 238 -25.01 -13.32 10.26
CA ARG A 238 -26.47 -13.36 10.12
C ARG A 238 -27.05 -14.71 10.53
N SER A 239 -26.39 -15.82 10.17
CA SER A 239 -26.84 -17.14 10.61
C SER A 239 -26.70 -17.32 12.12
N LEU A 240 -25.60 -16.84 12.72
CA LEU A 240 -25.40 -16.92 14.18
C LEU A 240 -26.35 -16.01 14.95
N ALA A 241 -26.75 -14.87 14.38
CA ALA A 241 -27.74 -13.98 14.98
C ALA A 241 -29.15 -14.60 15.07
N ALA A 242 -29.46 -15.55 14.18
CA ALA A 242 -30.70 -16.29 14.22
C ALA A 242 -30.72 -17.35 15.33
N ASP A 243 -29.54 -17.85 15.75
CA ASP A 243 -29.36 -18.75 16.89
C ASP A 243 -29.25 -17.92 18.20
N SER A 244 -30.39 -17.74 18.84
CA SER A 244 -30.67 -16.80 19.94
C SER A 244 -30.02 -17.10 21.30
N ASN A 245 -28.73 -17.44 21.35
CA ASN A 245 -28.02 -17.64 22.62
C ASN A 245 -27.27 -16.38 23.07
N ILE A 246 -27.49 -15.95 24.32
CA ILE A 246 -27.08 -14.66 24.92
C ILE A 246 -25.57 -14.36 24.77
N ARG A 247 -24.71 -15.39 24.69
CA ARG A 247 -23.26 -15.28 24.45
C ARG A 247 -22.89 -14.81 23.03
N ALA A 248 -23.74 -15.07 22.05
CA ALA A 248 -23.57 -14.58 20.67
C ALA A 248 -23.70 -13.06 20.60
N SER A 249 -24.46 -12.42 21.50
CA SER A 249 -24.71 -10.97 21.46
C SER A 249 -23.44 -10.13 21.68
N THR A 250 -22.52 -10.56 22.55
CA THR A 250 -21.30 -9.81 22.85
C THR A 250 -20.27 -9.92 21.72
N HIS A 251 -20.10 -11.11 21.14
CA HIS A 251 -19.30 -11.31 19.93
C HIS A 251 -19.91 -10.53 18.74
N GLN A 252 -21.24 -10.56 18.59
CA GLN A 252 -21.94 -9.86 17.53
C GLN A 252 -21.78 -8.33 17.63
N GLN A 253 -21.79 -7.76 18.83
CA GLN A 253 -21.55 -6.32 19.05
C GLN A 253 -20.11 -5.92 18.71
N PHE A 254 -19.12 -6.74 19.08
CA PHE A 254 -17.72 -6.46 18.78
C PHE A 254 -17.41 -6.54 17.27
N PHE A 255 -17.98 -7.54 16.58
CA PHE A 255 -17.84 -7.67 15.13
C PHE A 255 -18.62 -6.59 14.36
N ARG A 256 -19.79 -6.17 14.84
CA ARG A 256 -20.53 -5.04 14.24
C ARG A 256 -19.76 -3.73 14.35
N ALA A 257 -19.06 -3.49 15.46
CA ALA A 257 -18.24 -2.29 15.65
C ALA A 257 -16.99 -2.23 14.74
N LEU A 258 -16.63 -3.35 14.09
CA LEU A 258 -15.44 -3.50 13.22
C LEU A 258 -15.78 -3.70 11.74
N VAL A 259 -17.06 -3.62 11.38
CA VAL A 259 -17.61 -3.68 10.01
C VAL A 259 -18.06 -2.30 9.52
N ILE A 260 -18.28 -1.36 10.44
CA ILE A 260 -18.44 0.08 10.17
C ILE A 260 -17.06 0.70 10.09
#